data_AF-A0AAF3EU10-F1
#
_entry.id   AF-A0AAF3EU10-F1
#
_cell.length_a   1.000
_cell.length_b   1.000
_cell.length_c   1.000
_cell.angle_alpha   90.00
_cell.angle_beta   90.00
_cell.angle_gamma   90.00
#
_symmetry.space_group_name_H-M   'P 1'
#
loop_
_entity.id
_entity.type
_entity.pdbx_description
1 polymer ?
#
loop_
_entity_poly.entity_id
_entity_poly.type
_entity_poly.pdbx_seq_one_letter_code
_entity_poly.pdbx_strand_id
1 'polypeptide(L)'
;MDRPFTQKFLPPYFKYPVFAFCGFELLLSACVLAISEAYYRKGTIILPISYDMFQDTLRKEVPNFEWTDTMRSQLELYRFKLMVLWAISAIGVTISMLYVIPQFFDYNDKRGNRSQLCLVRRRLGWILFFIMAAYVTIFGLAIIWAWCGCRSSYQLFHEKFEACQKEEQYLDQIEKGFKCVNDDDRERCYFQAQSSFLNPLWMDAILIAYFLGHALVILLIPVLNKQLIKDDDEDSLYGVKEEEKESLEA
;
A
#
# COMPACT_ATOMS: atom_id res chain seq x y z
N MET A 1 -13.56 -8.00 -35.29
CA MET A 1 -12.29 -8.72 -35.60
C MET A 1 -11.50 -8.94 -34.30
N ASP A 2 -11.08 -10.17 -33.96
CA ASP A 2 -10.41 -10.45 -32.67
C ASP A 2 -9.09 -9.67 -32.53
N ARG A 3 -9.03 -8.70 -31.61
CA ARG A 3 -7.78 -7.96 -31.34
C ARG A 3 -6.67 -8.92 -30.88
N PRO A 4 -5.41 -8.70 -31.30
CA PRO A 4 -4.28 -9.51 -30.84
C PRO A 4 -4.21 -9.50 -29.31
N PHE A 5 -3.83 -10.64 -28.72
CA PHE A 5 -3.82 -10.85 -27.26
C PHE A 5 -3.06 -9.75 -26.49
N THR A 6 -2.04 -9.16 -27.11
CA THR A 6 -1.24 -8.04 -26.57
C THR A 6 -2.03 -6.75 -26.42
N GLN A 7 -3.02 -6.46 -27.28
CA GLN A 7 -3.87 -5.28 -27.16
C GLN A 7 -4.89 -5.39 -26.01
N LYS A 8 -5.13 -6.60 -25.47
CA LYS A 8 -6.05 -6.83 -24.35
C LYS A 8 -5.45 -6.43 -23.00
N PHE A 9 -4.14 -6.20 -22.93
CA PHE A 9 -3.43 -5.67 -21.77
C PHE A 9 -3.49 -4.15 -21.64
N LEU A 10 -3.91 -3.43 -22.69
CA LEU A 10 -3.89 -1.97 -22.70
C LEU A 10 -5.32 -1.42 -22.55
N PRO A 11 -5.47 -0.21 -21.96
CA PRO A 11 -6.76 0.45 -21.87
C PRO A 11 -7.36 0.75 -23.26
N PRO A 12 -8.69 0.91 -23.36
CA PRO A 12 -9.66 1.01 -22.27
C PRO A 12 -9.97 -0.34 -21.62
N TYR A 13 -10.19 -0.34 -20.30
CA TYR A 13 -10.54 -1.53 -19.52
C TYR A 13 -12.06 -1.57 -19.24
N PHE A 14 -12.65 -2.76 -19.27
CA PHE A 14 -14.01 -3.02 -18.81
C PHE A 14 -14.09 -3.02 -17.25
N LYS A 15 -15.28 -3.00 -16.62
CA LYS A 15 -15.39 -3.02 -15.14
C LYS A 15 -14.57 -4.09 -14.45
N TYR A 16 -14.57 -5.31 -14.98
CA TYR A 16 -13.99 -6.47 -14.31
C TYR A 16 -12.46 -6.36 -14.12
N PRO A 17 -11.66 -5.99 -15.13
CA PRO A 17 -10.24 -5.74 -14.93
C PRO A 17 -9.95 -4.53 -14.02
N VAL A 18 -10.74 -3.44 -14.11
CA VAL A 18 -10.61 -2.29 -13.18
C VAL A 18 -10.91 -2.72 -11.74
N PHE A 19 -11.97 -3.49 -11.52
CA PHE A 19 -12.34 -4.00 -10.20
C PHE A 19 -11.31 -4.99 -9.64
N ALA A 20 -10.79 -5.90 -10.47
CA ALA A 20 -9.75 -6.83 -10.04
C ALA A 20 -8.46 -6.11 -9.67
N PHE A 21 -8.01 -5.16 -10.50
CA PHE A 21 -6.77 -4.41 -10.26
C PHE A 21 -6.91 -3.42 -9.10
N CYS A 22 -7.87 -2.52 -9.15
CA CYS A 22 -8.06 -1.53 -8.10
C CYS A 22 -8.61 -2.14 -6.80
N GLY A 23 -9.33 -3.26 -6.86
CA GLY A 23 -9.77 -4.00 -5.68
C GLY A 23 -8.62 -4.72 -4.98
N PHE A 24 -7.71 -5.33 -5.73
CA PHE A 24 -6.47 -5.87 -5.16
C PHE A 24 -5.63 -4.77 -4.51
N GLU A 25 -5.45 -3.64 -5.20
CA GLU A 25 -4.70 -2.50 -4.67
C GLU A 25 -5.35 -1.91 -3.42
N LEU A 26 -6.68 -1.78 -3.40
CA LEU A 26 -7.41 -1.37 -2.20
C LEU A 26 -7.11 -2.29 -1.01
N LEU A 27 -7.15 -3.61 -1.22
CA LEU A 27 -6.89 -4.60 -0.17
C LEU A 27 -5.45 -4.51 0.32
N LEU A 28 -4.49 -4.51 -0.60
CA LEU A 28 -3.07 -4.46 -0.28
C LEU A 28 -2.71 -3.17 0.46
N SER A 29 -3.14 -2.01 -0.05
CA SER A 29 -2.94 -0.72 0.60
C SER A 29 -3.60 -0.68 1.98
N ALA A 30 -4.83 -1.22 2.15
CA ALA A 30 -5.48 -1.27 3.45
C ALA A 30 -4.71 -2.14 4.46
N CYS A 31 -4.20 -3.30 4.05
CA CYS A 31 -3.37 -4.15 4.90
C CYS A 31 -2.06 -3.46 5.29
N VAL A 32 -1.34 -2.86 4.34
CA VAL A 32 -0.08 -2.14 4.62
C VAL A 32 -0.33 -0.92 5.51
N LEU A 33 -1.44 -0.22 5.31
CA LEU A 33 -1.86 0.91 6.15
C LEU A 33 -2.04 0.48 7.60
N ALA A 34 -2.84 -0.58 7.84
CA ALA A 34 -3.14 -1.07 9.17
C ALA A 34 -1.89 -1.59 9.90
N ILE A 35 -1.02 -2.32 9.20
CA ILE A 35 0.26 -2.80 9.76
C ILE A 35 1.14 -1.59 10.10
N SER A 36 1.33 -0.66 9.17
CA SER A 36 2.18 0.51 9.37
C SER A 36 1.70 1.37 10.54
N GLU A 37 0.38 1.59 10.66
CA GLU A 37 -0.21 2.34 11.78
C GLU A 37 0.05 1.67 13.13
N ALA A 38 -0.19 0.34 13.20
CA ALA A 38 -0.02 -0.41 14.43
C ALA A 38 1.42 -0.36 14.94
N TYR A 39 2.40 -0.59 14.06
CA TYR A 39 3.82 -0.58 14.43
C TYR A 39 4.38 0.83 14.60
N TYR A 40 3.90 1.81 13.84
CA TYR A 40 4.28 3.21 14.03
C TYR A 40 3.87 3.70 15.42
N ARG A 41 2.62 3.43 15.82
CA ARG A 41 2.11 3.83 17.14
C ARG A 41 2.90 3.18 18.28
N LYS A 42 3.18 1.88 18.20
CA LYS A 42 4.05 1.19 19.17
C LYS A 42 5.46 1.82 19.21
N GLY A 43 6.05 2.03 18.04
CA GLY A 43 7.37 2.67 17.88
C GLY A 43 7.43 4.06 18.52
N THR A 44 6.41 4.90 18.34
CA THR A 44 6.37 6.25 18.93
C THR A 44 6.36 6.25 20.46
N ILE A 45 5.87 5.18 21.09
CA ILE A 45 5.84 5.03 22.54
C ILE A 45 7.17 4.46 23.03
N ILE A 46 7.62 3.34 22.46
CA ILE A 46 8.77 2.59 23.01
C ILE A 46 10.12 3.25 22.71
N LEU A 47 10.28 3.89 21.56
CA LEU A 47 11.56 4.45 21.11
C LEU A 47 12.12 5.51 22.07
N PRO A 48 11.37 6.56 22.47
CA PRO A 48 11.91 7.56 23.39
C PRO A 48 12.31 6.94 24.73
N ILE A 49 11.48 6.06 25.28
CA ILE A 49 11.77 5.36 26.55
C ILE A 49 13.03 4.52 26.40
N SER A 50 13.17 3.79 25.29
CA SER A 50 14.33 2.93 25.05
C SER A 50 15.61 3.74 24.85
N TYR A 51 15.55 4.91 24.22
CA TYR A 51 16.72 5.78 24.09
C TYR A 51 17.23 6.27 25.44
N ASP A 52 16.31 6.65 26.33
CA ASP A 52 16.67 7.06 27.69
C ASP A 52 17.28 5.87 28.45
N MET A 53 16.69 4.67 28.35
CA MET A 53 17.24 3.44 28.93
C MET A 53 18.65 3.11 28.41
N PHE A 54 18.88 3.22 27.10
CA PHE A 54 20.17 2.95 26.50
C PHE A 54 21.21 3.96 26.93
N GLN A 55 20.83 5.24 26.98
CA GLN A 55 21.74 6.29 27.43
C GLN A 55 22.11 6.15 28.91
N ASP A 56 21.17 5.75 29.77
CA ASP A 56 21.46 5.50 31.18
C ASP A 56 22.32 4.24 31.39
N THR A 57 22.07 3.18 30.62
CA THR A 57 22.93 1.99 30.61
C THR A 57 24.37 2.34 30.21
N LEU A 58 24.55 3.22 29.21
CA LEU A 58 25.86 3.69 28.79
C LEU A 58 26.55 4.51 29.89
N ARG A 59 25.82 5.40 30.58
CA ARG A 59 26.36 6.20 31.69
C ARG A 59 26.82 5.37 32.88
N LYS A 60 26.25 4.19 33.06
CA LYS A 60 26.61 3.24 34.11
C LYS A 60 27.79 2.33 33.76
N GLU A 61 28.40 2.54 32.59
CA GLU A 61 29.60 1.81 32.14
C GLU A 61 29.42 0.29 32.16
N VAL A 62 28.24 -0.20 31.78
CA VAL A 62 27.98 -1.64 31.66
C VAL A 62 28.93 -2.25 30.62
N PRO A 63 29.67 -3.32 30.95
CA PRO A 63 30.66 -3.88 30.05
C PRO A 63 30.00 -4.36 28.75
N ASN A 64 30.65 -4.10 27.62
CA ASN A 64 30.20 -4.46 26.27
C ASN A 64 28.89 -3.77 25.80
N PHE A 65 28.41 -2.74 26.49
CA PHE A 65 27.26 -1.96 26.02
C PHE A 65 27.72 -0.73 25.23
N GLU A 66 27.37 -0.70 23.95
CA GLU A 66 27.63 0.45 23.06
C GLU A 66 26.32 1.06 22.57
N TRP A 67 26.24 2.39 22.63
CA TRP A 67 25.12 3.16 22.10
C TRP A 67 25.65 4.43 21.41
N THR A 68 25.29 4.62 20.14
CA THR A 68 25.79 5.71 19.30
C THR A 68 24.66 6.45 18.58
N ASP A 69 24.91 7.69 18.18
CA ASP A 69 23.94 8.50 17.41
C ASP A 69 23.59 7.88 16.04
N THR A 70 24.49 7.07 15.48
CA THR A 70 24.25 6.33 14.24
C THR A 70 23.19 5.24 14.45
N MET A 71 23.26 4.50 15.56
CA MET A 71 22.25 3.50 15.93
C MET A 71 20.89 4.15 16.18
N ARG A 72 20.89 5.29 16.88
CA ARG A 72 19.67 6.09 17.07
C ARG A 72 19.04 6.52 15.75
N SER A 73 19.86 7.05 14.84
CA SER A 73 19.41 7.49 13.51
C SER A 73 18.81 6.33 12.70
N GLN A 74 19.33 5.11 12.84
CA GLN A 74 18.76 3.93 12.19
C GLN A 74 17.36 3.56 12.71
N LEU A 75 17.11 3.69 14.01
CA LEU A 75 15.79 3.43 14.60
C LEU A 75 14.78 4.54 14.27
N GLU A 76 15.23 5.79 14.19
CA GLU A 76 14.42 6.90 13.69
C GLU A 76 14.06 6.74 12.20
N LEU A 77 15.01 6.28 11.39
CA LEU A 77 14.75 6.00 9.97
C LEU A 77 13.71 4.89 9.80
N TYR A 78 13.72 3.86 10.65
CA TYR A 78 12.67 2.83 10.66
C TYR A 78 11.29 3.45 10.93
N ARG A 79 11.17 4.31 11.94
CA ARG A 79 9.91 5.01 12.24
C ARG A 79 9.45 5.87 11.07
N PHE A 80 10.37 6.58 10.43
CA PHE A 80 10.08 7.40 9.26
C PHE A 80 9.59 6.56 8.06
N LYS A 81 10.21 5.41 7.81
CA LYS A 81 9.78 4.47 6.76
C LYS A 81 8.33 3.99 6.97
N LEU A 82 7.95 3.66 8.20
CA LEU A 82 6.57 3.28 8.52
C LEU A 82 5.58 4.42 8.29
N MET A 83 5.95 5.66 8.65
CA MET A 83 5.12 6.83 8.39
C MET A 83 4.90 7.05 6.89
N VAL A 84 5.96 6.89 6.08
CA VAL A 84 5.88 6.99 4.62
C VAL A 84 4.99 5.90 4.03
N LEU A 85 5.14 4.64 4.48
CA LEU A 85 4.27 3.54 4.06
C LEU A 85 2.81 3.80 4.41
N TRP A 86 2.54 4.29 5.62
CA TRP A 86 1.20 4.67 6.05
C TRP A 86 0.60 5.75 5.12
N ALA A 87 1.35 6.83 4.85
CA ALA A 87 0.88 7.93 4.01
C ALA A 87 0.58 7.48 2.57
N ILE A 88 1.48 6.73 1.95
CA ILE A 88 1.30 6.22 0.57
C ILE A 88 0.15 5.22 0.51
N SER A 89 -0.02 4.39 1.54
CA SER A 89 -1.13 3.44 1.62
C SER A 89 -2.49 4.14 1.75
N ALA A 90 -2.57 5.22 2.55
CA ALA A 90 -3.79 6.01 2.68
C ALA A 90 -4.20 6.67 1.35
N ILE A 91 -3.21 7.18 0.60
CA ILE A 91 -3.41 7.68 -0.76
C ILE A 91 -3.91 6.55 -1.68
N GLY A 92 -3.32 5.36 -1.59
CA GLY A 92 -3.73 4.18 -2.35
C GLY A 92 -5.16 3.76 -2.15
N VAL A 93 -5.59 3.68 -0.89
CA VAL A 93 -6.98 3.40 -0.52
C VAL A 93 -7.91 4.44 -1.15
N THR A 94 -7.56 5.72 -1.03
CA THR A 94 -8.36 6.83 -1.56
C THR A 94 -8.48 6.77 -3.09
N ILE A 95 -7.35 6.63 -3.80
CA ILE A 95 -7.32 6.52 -5.26
C ILE A 95 -8.12 5.29 -5.72
N SER A 96 -7.91 4.14 -5.08
CA SER A 96 -8.60 2.89 -5.44
C SER A 96 -10.11 3.02 -5.25
N MET A 97 -10.57 3.64 -4.15
CA MET A 97 -12.00 3.91 -3.95
C MET A 97 -12.56 4.84 -5.03
N LEU A 98 -11.85 5.92 -5.36
CA LEU A 98 -12.26 6.86 -6.43
C LEU A 98 -12.36 6.18 -7.80
N TYR A 99 -11.62 5.10 -8.04
CA TYR A 99 -11.61 4.39 -9.31
C TYR A 99 -12.69 3.30 -9.36
N VAL A 100 -12.96 2.65 -8.22
CA VAL A 100 -13.95 1.59 -8.09
C VAL A 100 -15.39 2.13 -8.06
N ILE A 101 -15.65 3.22 -7.31
CA ILE A 101 -17.00 3.78 -7.13
C ILE A 101 -17.69 4.12 -8.47
N PRO A 102 -17.06 4.84 -9.42
CA PRO A 102 -17.68 5.19 -10.69
C PRO A 102 -18.06 3.98 -11.56
N GLN A 103 -17.47 2.79 -11.32
CA GLN A 103 -17.77 1.59 -12.09
C GLN A 103 -19.11 0.94 -11.69
N PHE A 104 -19.67 1.31 -10.53
CA PHE A 104 -21.00 0.87 -10.10
C PHE A 104 -22.14 1.71 -10.70
N PHE A 105 -21.81 2.86 -11.30
CA PHE A 105 -22.79 3.69 -11.98
C PHE A 105 -22.84 3.34 -13.47
N ASP A 106 -24.04 3.01 -13.96
CA ASP A 106 -24.31 2.88 -15.39
C ASP A 106 -24.44 4.29 -16.00
N TYR A 107 -23.64 4.57 -17.03
CA TYR A 107 -23.74 5.81 -17.80
C TYR A 107 -24.42 5.50 -19.15
N ASN A 108 -25.39 6.30 -19.56
CA ASN A 108 -25.97 6.14 -20.89
C ASN A 108 -24.99 6.72 -21.94
N ASP A 109 -24.64 5.89 -22.91
CA ASP A 109 -23.87 6.28 -24.08
C ASP A 109 -24.70 7.18 -25.00
N LYS A 110 -24.07 7.82 -26.00
CA LYS A 110 -24.75 8.66 -27.01
C LYS A 110 -25.89 7.93 -27.76
N ARG A 111 -25.83 6.59 -27.79
CA ARG A 111 -26.83 5.70 -28.41
C ARG A 111 -27.90 5.18 -27.42
N GLY A 112 -27.93 5.64 -26.17
CA GLY A 112 -28.88 5.20 -25.14
C GLY A 112 -28.59 3.82 -24.53
N ASN A 113 -27.46 3.20 -24.89
CA ASN A 113 -27.00 1.95 -24.30
C ASN A 113 -26.30 2.20 -22.96
N ARG A 114 -26.50 1.31 -21.98
CA ARG A 114 -25.76 1.35 -20.72
C ARG A 114 -24.29 1.00 -20.98
N SER A 115 -23.42 1.98 -20.82
CA SER A 115 -21.97 1.87 -20.96
C SER A 115 -21.29 2.41 -19.69
N GLN A 116 -20.03 2.06 -19.47
CA GLN A 116 -19.28 2.51 -18.29
C GLN A 116 -18.39 3.71 -18.58
N LEU A 117 -18.10 4.53 -17.56
CA LEU A 117 -17.40 5.81 -17.70
C LEU A 117 -16.08 5.73 -18.49
N CYS A 118 -15.29 4.65 -18.28
CA CYS A 118 -14.01 4.44 -18.95
C CYS A 118 -14.14 4.00 -20.42
N LEU A 119 -15.28 3.43 -20.81
CA LEU A 119 -15.58 3.08 -22.20
C LEU A 119 -16.15 4.29 -22.97
N VAL A 120 -16.97 5.11 -22.31
CA VAL A 120 -17.57 6.32 -22.91
C VAL A 120 -16.52 7.41 -23.19
N ARG A 121 -15.44 7.49 -22.40
CA ARG A 121 -14.33 8.45 -22.61
C ARG A 121 -12.97 7.77 -22.62
N ARG A 122 -12.54 7.27 -23.79
CA ARG A 122 -11.25 6.58 -23.98
C ARG A 122 -10.01 7.37 -23.49
N ARG A 123 -10.00 8.70 -23.62
CA ARG A 123 -8.92 9.56 -23.08
C ARG A 123 -8.83 9.50 -21.55
N LEU A 124 -9.97 9.44 -20.86
CA LEU A 124 -10.02 9.33 -19.41
C LEU A 124 -9.42 8.00 -18.94
N GLY A 125 -9.73 6.90 -19.63
CA GLY A 125 -9.16 5.58 -19.32
C GLY A 125 -7.62 5.55 -19.37
N TRP A 126 -7.01 6.22 -20.35
CA TRP A 126 -5.55 6.34 -20.43
C TRP A 126 -4.96 7.18 -19.29
N ILE A 127 -5.58 8.30 -18.95
CA ILE A 127 -5.13 9.15 -17.83
C ILE A 127 -5.18 8.37 -16.51
N LEU A 128 -6.28 7.68 -16.25
CA LEU A 128 -6.45 6.86 -15.03
C LEU A 128 -5.41 5.73 -14.97
N PHE A 129 -5.12 5.09 -16.11
CA PHE A 129 -4.08 4.07 -16.17
C PHE A 129 -2.70 4.60 -15.78
N PHE A 130 -2.29 5.76 -16.31
CA PHE A 130 -0.98 6.34 -15.98
C PHE A 130 -0.88 6.76 -14.52
N ILE A 131 -1.94 7.36 -13.96
CA ILE A 131 -1.98 7.72 -12.54
C ILE A 131 -1.83 6.46 -11.67
N MET A 132 -2.56 5.40 -11.99
CA MET A 132 -2.49 4.16 -11.23
C MET A 132 -1.13 3.46 -11.37
N ALA A 133 -0.57 3.43 -12.59
CA ALA A 133 0.75 2.84 -12.83
C ALA A 133 1.86 3.59 -12.08
N ALA A 134 1.79 4.93 -12.06
CA ALA A 134 2.71 5.75 -11.26
C ALA A 134 2.56 5.46 -9.76
N TYR A 135 1.32 5.40 -9.26
CA TYR A 135 1.05 5.06 -7.86
C TYR A 135 1.63 3.70 -7.48
N VAL A 136 1.31 2.65 -8.24
CA VAL A 136 1.77 1.27 -8.00
C VAL A 136 3.29 1.21 -7.95
N THR A 137 3.97 1.92 -8.86
CA THR A 137 5.43 1.98 -8.91
C THR A 137 6.00 2.66 -7.66
N ILE A 138 5.46 3.82 -7.28
CA ILE A 138 5.89 4.55 -6.07
C ILE A 138 5.66 3.70 -4.82
N PHE A 139 4.52 3.02 -4.73
CA PHE A 139 4.19 2.15 -3.61
C PHE A 139 5.13 0.95 -3.52
N GLY A 140 5.44 0.30 -4.64
CA GLY A 140 6.43 -0.78 -4.71
C GLY A 140 7.82 -0.33 -4.27
N LEU A 141 8.28 0.84 -4.73
CA LEU A 141 9.56 1.40 -4.30
C LEU A 141 9.59 1.70 -2.81
N ALA A 142 8.49 2.21 -2.24
CA ALA A 142 8.37 2.46 -0.81
C ALA A 142 8.41 1.15 0.00
N ILE A 143 7.74 0.09 -0.45
CA ILE A 143 7.79 -1.24 0.17
C ILE A 143 9.21 -1.79 0.13
N ILE A 144 9.89 -1.75 -1.02
CA ILE A 144 11.29 -2.21 -1.15
C ILE A 144 12.20 -1.40 -0.22
N TRP A 145 12.03 -0.08 -0.16
CA TRP A 145 12.85 0.77 0.69
C TRP A 145 12.62 0.52 2.19
N ALA A 146 11.39 0.23 2.59
CA ALA A 146 11.06 -0.16 3.95
C ALA A 146 11.61 -1.56 4.29
N TRP A 147 11.54 -2.49 3.34
CA TRP A 147 12.08 -3.84 3.45
C TRP A 147 13.60 -3.82 3.63
N CYS A 148 14.28 -3.00 2.83
CA CYS A 148 15.71 -2.71 2.96
C CYS A 148 16.01 -2.06 4.32
N GLY A 149 16.56 -2.85 5.25
CA GLY A 149 16.95 -2.39 6.59
C GLY A 149 15.96 -2.69 7.70
N CYS A 150 14.75 -3.21 7.40
CA CYS A 150 13.80 -3.66 8.43
C CYS A 150 14.44 -4.68 9.38
N ARG A 151 15.14 -5.69 8.82
CA ARG A 151 15.84 -6.71 9.61
C ARG A 151 16.93 -6.14 10.51
N SER A 152 17.73 -5.20 9.99
CA SER A 152 18.80 -4.57 10.75
C SER A 152 18.25 -3.73 11.91
N SER A 153 17.21 -2.93 11.68
CA SER A 153 16.57 -2.13 12.74
C SER A 153 15.89 -3.03 13.78
N TYR A 154 15.24 -4.12 13.35
CA TYR A 154 14.65 -5.11 14.24
C TYR A 154 15.69 -5.75 15.16
N GLN A 155 16.80 -6.24 14.60
CA GLN A 155 17.89 -6.86 15.35
C GLN A 155 18.56 -5.88 16.30
N LEU A 156 18.89 -4.67 15.81
CA LEU A 156 19.51 -3.62 16.61
C LEU A 156 18.67 -3.27 17.84
N PHE A 157 17.36 -3.09 17.66
CA PHE A 157 16.48 -2.79 18.79
C PHE A 157 16.47 -3.93 19.80
N HIS A 158 16.26 -5.17 19.36
CA HIS A 158 16.16 -6.31 20.28
C HIS A 158 17.46 -6.59 21.02
N GLU A 159 18.60 -6.53 20.33
CA GLU A 159 19.93 -6.72 20.93
C GLU A 159 20.19 -5.68 22.03
N LYS A 160 19.93 -4.39 21.75
CA LYS A 160 20.15 -3.32 22.73
C LYS A 160 19.11 -3.34 23.85
N PHE A 161 17.85 -3.66 23.53
CA PHE A 161 16.78 -3.79 24.50
C PHE A 161 16.99 -4.96 25.46
N GLU A 162 17.52 -6.08 24.99
CA GLU A 162 17.88 -7.21 25.85
C GLU A 162 19.09 -6.90 26.73
N ALA A 163 20.14 -6.28 26.17
CA ALA A 163 21.38 -5.97 26.88
C ALA A 163 21.29 -4.79 27.87
N CYS A 164 20.29 -3.90 27.73
CA CYS A 164 20.18 -2.72 28.60
C CYS A 164 19.70 -3.05 30.02
N GLN A 165 20.09 -2.18 30.97
CA GLN A 165 19.57 -2.25 32.34
C GLN A 165 18.12 -1.77 32.38
N LYS A 166 17.25 -2.61 32.95
CA LYS A 166 15.81 -2.36 33.04
C LYS A 166 15.46 -1.94 34.44
N GLU A 167 15.57 -0.65 34.71
CA GLU A 167 15.13 -0.09 35.99
C GLU A 167 13.61 -0.01 36.07
N GLU A 168 13.10 -0.05 37.29
CA GLU A 168 11.67 0.05 37.61
C GLU A 168 11.05 1.33 37.02
N GLN A 169 11.76 2.46 37.07
CA GLN A 169 11.28 3.72 36.49
C GLN A 169 10.98 3.64 34.98
N TYR A 170 11.71 2.83 34.22
CA TYR A 170 11.48 2.68 32.79
C TYR A 170 10.39 1.64 32.50
N LEU A 171 10.28 0.62 33.35
CA LEU A 171 9.17 -0.34 33.29
C LEU A 171 7.83 0.37 33.55
N ASP A 172 7.76 1.24 34.57
CA ASP A 172 6.59 2.07 34.84
C ASP A 172 6.21 2.97 33.67
N GLN A 173 7.22 3.54 32.97
CA GLN A 173 6.98 4.37 31.79
C GLN A 173 6.44 3.55 30.61
N ILE A 174 6.95 2.33 30.40
CA ILE A 174 6.42 1.40 29.40
C ILE A 174 4.97 1.05 29.74
N GLU A 175 4.67 0.73 30.99
CA GLU A 175 3.32 0.39 31.45
C GLU A 175 2.33 1.55 31.26
N LYS A 176 2.74 2.77 31.63
CA LYS A 176 1.95 3.99 31.38
C LYS A 176 1.77 4.25 29.89
N GLY A 177 2.80 4.04 29.09
CA GLY A 177 2.78 4.23 27.63
C GLY A 177 1.81 3.28 26.92
N PHE A 178 1.83 1.99 27.31
CA PHE A 178 0.94 0.96 26.76
C PHE A 178 -0.41 0.85 27.48
N LYS A 179 -0.65 1.63 28.53
CA LYS A 179 -1.89 1.67 29.34
C LYS A 179 -2.23 0.31 29.97
N CYS A 180 -1.25 -0.28 30.64
CA CYS A 180 -1.42 -1.53 31.37
C CYS A 180 -2.18 -1.24 32.67
N VAL A 181 -3.28 -1.95 32.91
CA VAL A 181 -4.23 -1.61 34.01
C VAL A 181 -4.01 -2.50 35.25
N ASN A 182 -3.43 -3.69 35.08
CA ASN A 182 -3.28 -4.68 36.15
C ASN A 182 -1.83 -5.17 36.27
N ASP A 183 -1.38 -5.52 37.47
CA ASP A 183 -0.03 -6.09 37.70
C ASP A 183 0.17 -7.42 36.92
N ASP A 184 -0.90 -8.20 36.76
CA ASP A 184 -0.92 -9.42 35.94
C ASP A 184 -0.69 -9.13 34.43
N ASP A 185 -0.84 -7.88 33.97
CA ASP A 185 -0.56 -7.47 32.58
C ASP A 185 0.90 -7.04 32.36
N ARG A 186 1.74 -7.02 33.39
CA ARG A 186 3.14 -6.54 33.29
C ARG A 186 3.95 -7.34 32.27
N GLU A 187 3.89 -8.67 32.31
CA GLU A 187 4.56 -9.53 31.32
C GLU A 187 4.02 -9.29 29.90
N ARG A 188 2.70 -9.08 29.79
CA ARG A 188 2.03 -8.82 28.51
C ARG A 188 2.47 -7.49 27.91
N CYS A 189 2.66 -6.47 28.73
CA CYS A 189 3.12 -5.16 28.31
C CYS A 189 4.60 -5.15 27.95
N TYR A 190 5.41 -5.91 28.68
CA TYR A 190 6.79 -6.14 28.30
C TYR A 190 6.88 -6.88 26.95
N PHE A 191 6.04 -7.90 26.72
CA PHE A 191 5.93 -8.56 25.43
C PHE A 191 5.46 -7.59 24.33
N GLN A 192 4.51 -6.68 24.64
CA GLN A 192 4.08 -5.65 23.70
C GLN A 192 5.24 -4.71 23.33
N ALA A 193 6.03 -4.27 24.30
CA ALA A 193 7.22 -3.45 24.10
C ALA A 193 8.24 -4.15 23.20
N GLN A 194 8.54 -5.43 23.46
CA GLN A 194 9.43 -6.23 22.62
C GLN A 194 8.85 -6.41 21.19
N SER A 195 7.53 -6.59 21.07
CA SER A 195 6.82 -6.68 19.78
C SER A 195 6.60 -5.33 19.05
N SER A 196 7.26 -4.26 19.48
CA SER A 196 7.04 -2.91 18.92
C SER A 196 7.67 -2.71 17.55
N PHE A 197 8.61 -3.57 17.17
CA PHE A 197 9.21 -3.57 15.84
C PHE A 197 8.53 -4.61 14.94
N LEU A 198 8.33 -4.22 13.69
CA LEU A 198 7.77 -5.08 12.65
C LEU A 198 8.69 -6.29 12.50
N ASN A 199 8.12 -7.47 12.70
CA ASN A 199 8.86 -8.71 12.47
C ASN A 199 9.24 -8.78 10.99
N PRO A 200 10.51 -9.09 10.64
CA PRO A 200 10.95 -9.21 9.25
C PRO A 200 10.05 -10.13 8.41
N LEU A 201 9.46 -11.17 9.00
CA LEU A 201 8.53 -12.08 8.32
C LEU A 201 7.28 -11.37 7.79
N TRP A 202 6.74 -10.39 8.52
CA TRP A 202 5.61 -9.60 8.04
C TRP A 202 6.01 -8.72 6.86
N MET A 203 7.22 -8.15 6.89
CA MET A 203 7.72 -7.33 5.79
C MET A 203 8.02 -8.18 4.55
N ASP A 204 8.54 -9.39 4.72
CA ASP A 204 8.71 -10.39 3.65
C ASP A 204 7.35 -10.76 3.04
N ALA A 205 6.34 -11.02 3.88
CA ALA A 205 4.99 -11.33 3.42
C ALA A 205 4.37 -10.19 2.61
N ILE A 206 4.54 -8.93 3.04
CA ILE A 206 4.07 -7.75 2.29
C ILE A 206 4.76 -7.66 0.93
N LEU A 207 6.09 -7.83 0.89
CA LEU A 207 6.86 -7.77 -0.36
C LEU A 207 6.42 -8.87 -1.34
N ILE A 208 6.26 -10.10 -0.85
CA ILE A 208 5.79 -11.25 -1.64
C ILE A 208 4.37 -11.00 -2.15
N ALA A 209 3.46 -10.55 -1.27
CA ALA A 209 2.08 -10.26 -1.63
C ALA A 209 2.01 -9.16 -2.70
N TYR A 210 2.85 -8.13 -2.61
CA TYR A 210 2.95 -7.09 -3.62
C TYR A 210 3.34 -7.68 -4.98
N PHE A 211 4.48 -8.37 -5.09
CA PHE A 211 4.95 -8.85 -6.40
C PHE A 211 4.09 -9.97 -6.98
N LEU A 212 3.77 -10.99 -6.18
CA LEU A 212 2.96 -12.13 -6.65
C LEU A 212 1.53 -11.69 -6.95
N GLY A 213 0.95 -10.84 -6.11
CA GLY A 213 -0.40 -10.33 -6.32
C GLY A 213 -0.50 -9.50 -7.60
N HIS A 214 0.42 -8.57 -7.84
CA HIS A 214 0.48 -7.82 -9.08
C HIS A 214 0.69 -8.71 -10.30
N ALA A 215 1.59 -9.70 -10.23
CA ALA A 215 1.81 -10.64 -11.32
C ALA A 215 0.54 -11.43 -11.66
N LEU A 216 -0.17 -11.94 -10.65
CA LEU A 216 -1.43 -12.65 -10.81
C LEU A 216 -2.51 -11.77 -11.43
N VAL A 217 -2.69 -10.55 -10.92
CA VAL A 217 -3.69 -9.61 -11.44
C VAL A 217 -3.39 -9.25 -12.90
N ILE A 218 -2.13 -8.96 -13.25
CA ILE A 218 -1.74 -8.65 -14.63
C ILE A 218 -2.04 -9.83 -15.57
N LEU A 219 -1.80 -11.07 -15.13
CA LEU A 219 -2.14 -12.27 -15.90
C LEU A 219 -3.66 -12.46 -16.08
N LEU A 220 -4.47 -11.99 -15.12
CA LEU A 220 -5.93 -12.06 -15.18
C LEU A 220 -6.56 -10.97 -16.08
N ILE A 221 -5.90 -9.82 -16.28
CA ILE A 221 -6.40 -8.72 -17.13
C ILE A 221 -6.91 -9.20 -18.50
N PRO A 222 -6.14 -9.93 -19.34
CA PRO A 222 -6.62 -10.33 -20.68
C PRO A 222 -7.81 -11.29 -20.64
N VAL A 223 -7.97 -12.06 -19.56
CA VAL A 223 -9.12 -12.96 -19.37
C VAL A 223 -10.37 -12.18 -18.98
N LEU A 224 -10.22 -11.18 -18.11
CA LEU A 224 -11.31 -10.32 -17.64
C LEU A 224 -11.70 -9.26 -18.66
N ASN A 225 -10.82 -8.91 -19.59
CA ASN A 225 -11.04 -7.91 -20.64
C ASN A 225 -11.73 -8.47 -21.91
N LYS A 226 -12.35 -9.66 -21.83
CA LYS A 226 -12.99 -10.34 -22.98
C LYS A 226 -14.24 -9.63 -23.54
N GLN A 227 -14.87 -8.73 -22.78
CA GLN A 227 -16.10 -8.03 -23.22
C GLN A 227 -15.86 -6.80 -24.10
N LEU A 228 -14.62 -6.52 -24.54
CA LEU A 228 -14.32 -5.45 -25.49
C LEU A 228 -14.80 -5.71 -26.93
N ILE A 229 -15.46 -6.84 -27.19
CA ILE A 229 -16.09 -7.15 -28.49
C ILE A 229 -17.49 -6.51 -28.50
N LYS A 230 -17.54 -5.18 -28.53
CA LYS A 230 -18.51 -4.49 -29.38
C LYS A 230 -17.65 -3.90 -30.48
N ASP A 231 -17.79 -4.42 -31.69
CA ASP A 231 -17.02 -3.95 -32.83
C ASP A 231 -17.29 -2.43 -32.99
N ASP A 232 -16.27 -1.61 -32.74
CA ASP A 232 -16.25 -0.17 -33.10
C ASP A 232 -16.32 0.01 -34.64
N ASP A 233 -16.32 -1.07 -35.42
CA ASP A 233 -16.23 -1.05 -36.88
C ASP A 233 -17.52 -0.54 -37.57
N GLU A 234 -18.65 -0.39 -36.86
CA GLU A 234 -19.85 0.23 -37.43
C GLU A 234 -19.84 1.77 -37.40
N ASP A 235 -18.86 2.42 -36.74
CA ASP A 235 -18.79 3.89 -36.69
C ASP A 235 -18.26 4.53 -37.98
N SER A 236 -17.71 3.76 -38.92
CA SER A 236 -17.28 4.30 -40.23
C SER A 236 -18.33 4.15 -41.34
N LEU A 237 -19.32 3.25 -41.17
CA LEU A 237 -20.32 2.98 -42.21
C LEU A 237 -21.61 3.81 -42.05
N TYR A 238 -21.90 4.27 -40.83
CA TYR A 238 -23.10 5.08 -40.55
C TYR A 238 -22.85 6.59 -40.63
N GLY A 239 -21.63 7.07 -40.33
CA GLY A 239 -21.28 8.49 -40.47
C GLY A 239 -21.28 8.98 -41.93
N VAL A 240 -20.91 8.10 -42.87
CA VAL A 240 -20.98 8.40 -44.31
C VAL A 240 -22.43 8.45 -44.80
N LYS A 241 -23.32 7.60 -44.24
CA LYS A 241 -24.73 7.56 -44.65
C LYS A 241 -25.55 8.75 -44.18
N GLU A 242 -25.21 9.38 -43.05
CA GLU A 242 -25.90 10.60 -42.61
C GLU A 242 -25.46 11.83 -43.40
N GLU A 243 -24.17 12.00 -43.71
CA GLU A 243 -23.70 13.11 -44.59
C GLU A 243 -24.22 12.97 -46.04
N GLU A 244 -24.34 11.76 -46.56
CA GLU A 244 -24.91 11.50 -47.89
C GLU A 244 -26.42 11.76 -47.92
N LYS A 245 -27.12 11.60 -46.79
CA LYS A 245 -28.55 11.91 -46.67
C LYS A 245 -28.82 13.41 -46.52
N GLU A 246 -28.00 14.12 -45.74
CA GLU A 246 -28.11 15.57 -45.56
C GLU A 246 -27.76 16.34 -46.84
N SER A 247 -26.85 15.82 -47.67
CA SER A 247 -26.52 16.41 -48.98
C SER A 247 -27.52 16.10 -50.10
N LEU A 248 -28.40 15.12 -49.92
CA LEU A 248 -29.51 14.82 -50.83
C LEU A 248 -30.81 15.55 -50.46
N GLU A 249 -30.89 16.10 -49.24
CA GLU A 249 -32.05 16.83 -48.73
C GLU A 249 -31.85 18.37 -48.69
N ALA A 250 -30.69 18.87 -49.15
CA ALA A 250 -30.37 20.30 -49.33
C ALA A 250 -30.44 20.72 -50.81
#